data_AF-A0A538QY90-F1
#
_entry.id   AF-A0A538QY90-F1
#
_cell.length_a   1.000
_cell.length_b   1.000
_cell.length_c   1.000
_cell.angle_alpha   90.00
_cell.angle_beta   90.00
_cell.angle_gamma   90.00
#
_symmetry.space_group_name_H-M   'P 1'
#
loop_
_entity.id
_entity.type
_entity.pdbx_description
1 polymer ?
#
loop_
_entity_poly.entity_id
_entity_poly.type
_entity_poly.pdbx_seq_one_letter_code
_entity_poly.pdbx_strand_id
1 'polypeptide(L)'
;MDGSLGKASGKPFKWNVYYTHGEQIRHEAFENLRIGDNFARAVDSVIDTRPGSPTMGQPICREALTAPTDCVPINLFGQGAPSAEALRYVLGTTSVDVRDKLDVAAATLRGEAVSLWAGPVSTAVGLEYRKESSGASVDAMSAAERFPRFFFRPYGRDRVSVVEGFGEVL
;
A
#
# COMPACT_ATOMS: atom_id res chain seq x y z
N MET A 1 -21.26 -24.01 -5.45
CA MET A 1 -22.46 -24.80 -5.75
C MET A 1 -22.20 -25.60 -7.00
N ASP A 2 -22.70 -26.82 -7.06
CA ASP A 2 -22.52 -27.71 -8.19
C ASP A 2 -23.73 -28.62 -8.35
N GLY A 3 -23.88 -29.18 -9.54
CA GLY A 3 -25.01 -30.05 -9.82
C GLY A 3 -24.98 -30.65 -11.22
N SER A 4 -26.10 -31.27 -11.59
CA SER A 4 -26.30 -31.88 -12.90
C SER A 4 -27.55 -31.33 -13.57
N LEU A 5 -27.42 -30.92 -14.84
CA LEU A 5 -28.53 -30.54 -15.72
C LEU A 5 -28.93 -31.73 -16.60
N GLY A 6 -30.13 -31.66 -17.18
CA GLY A 6 -30.76 -32.73 -17.96
C GLY A 6 -29.87 -33.41 -19.01
N LYS A 7 -30.33 -34.56 -19.50
CA LYS A 7 -29.57 -35.43 -20.40
C LYS A 7 -29.63 -34.92 -21.84
N ALA A 8 -28.54 -34.36 -22.37
CA ALA A 8 -28.28 -34.45 -23.80
C ALA A 8 -27.59 -35.79 -24.04
N SER A 9 -28.01 -36.59 -25.03
CA SER A 9 -27.46 -37.93 -25.34
C SER A 9 -27.57 -39.03 -24.26
N GLY A 10 -28.28 -38.80 -23.15
CA GLY A 10 -28.48 -39.78 -22.09
C GLY A 10 -27.54 -39.64 -20.89
N LYS A 11 -26.52 -38.78 -20.97
CA LYS A 11 -25.61 -38.45 -19.86
C LYS A 11 -25.84 -37.02 -19.35
N PRO A 12 -25.74 -36.76 -18.04
CA PRO A 12 -26.00 -35.44 -17.48
C PRO A 12 -24.84 -34.48 -17.74
N PHE A 13 -25.17 -33.22 -18.04
CA PHE A 13 -24.20 -32.13 -17.97
C PHE A 13 -23.92 -31.78 -16.52
N LYS A 14 -22.66 -31.62 -16.15
CA LYS A 14 -22.24 -31.17 -14.82
C LYS A 14 -21.93 -29.69 -14.85
N TRP A 15 -22.40 -28.97 -13.85
CA TRP A 15 -22.10 -27.54 -13.69
C TRP A 15 -21.48 -27.27 -12.32
N ASN A 16 -20.69 -26.21 -12.26
CA ASN A 16 -20.17 -25.65 -11.03
C ASN A 16 -20.19 -24.13 -11.11
N VAL A 17 -20.66 -23.49 -10.05
CA VAL A 17 -20.65 -22.03 -9.88
C VAL A 17 -20.11 -21.72 -8.50
N TYR A 18 -19.25 -20.70 -8.38
CA TYR A 18 -18.81 -20.21 -7.09
C TYR A 18 -18.69 -18.69 -7.08
N TYR A 19 -18.71 -18.15 -5.86
CA TYR A 19 -18.44 -16.76 -5.58
C TYR A 19 -17.52 -16.66 -4.35
N THR A 20 -16.52 -15.80 -4.41
CA THR A 20 -15.67 -15.45 -3.28
C THR A 20 -15.59 -13.94 -3.11
N HIS A 21 -15.55 -13.51 -1.86
CA HIS A 21 -15.29 -12.12 -1.47
C HIS A 21 -14.14 -12.10 -0.46
N GLY A 22 -13.16 -11.24 -0.68
CA GLY A 22 -12.08 -10.98 0.25
C GLY A 22 -11.88 -9.48 0.46
N GLU A 23 -11.61 -9.08 1.70
CA GLU A 23 -11.17 -7.73 2.05
C GLU A 23 -9.92 -7.83 2.92
N GLN A 24 -8.93 -6.99 2.63
CA GLN A 24 -7.71 -6.87 3.41
C GLN A 24 -7.48 -5.40 3.75
N ILE A 25 -7.29 -5.12 5.04
CA ILE A 25 -6.90 -3.80 5.54
C ILE A 25 -5.51 -3.94 6.14
N ARG A 26 -4.57 -3.13 5.67
CA ARG A 26 -3.21 -3.06 6.21
C ARG A 26 -2.95 -1.69 6.79
N HIS A 27 -2.31 -1.70 7.96
CA HIS A 27 -1.77 -0.52 8.63
C HIS A 27 -0.28 -0.74 8.74
N GLU A 28 0.51 0.13 8.11
CA GLU A 28 1.96 0.02 8.09
C GLU A 28 2.57 1.34 8.54
N ALA A 29 3.63 1.27 9.35
CA ALA A 29 4.35 2.44 9.82
C ALA A 29 5.86 2.16 9.89
N PHE A 30 6.66 3.15 9.51
CA PHE A 30 8.11 3.13 9.67
C PHE A 30 8.54 4.33 10.49
N GLU A 31 9.10 4.04 11.66
CA GLU A 31 9.57 5.02 12.62
C GLU A 31 11.02 5.42 12.37
N ASN A 32 11.46 6.48 13.03
CA ASN A 32 12.85 6.94 13.02
C ASN A 32 13.38 7.30 11.63
N LEU A 33 12.51 7.77 10.74
CA LEU A 33 12.89 8.29 9.44
C LEU A 33 13.27 9.77 9.53
N ARG A 34 14.38 10.12 8.89
CA ARG A 34 14.86 11.49 8.87
C ARG A 34 13.90 12.40 8.10
N ILE A 35 13.43 13.45 8.76
CA ILE A 35 12.69 14.56 8.15
C ILE A 35 13.72 15.48 7.48
N GLY A 36 13.63 15.66 6.17
CA GLY A 36 14.64 16.34 5.35
C GLY A 36 14.91 17.77 5.81
N ASP A 37 13.88 18.61 5.82
CA ASP A 37 14.03 20.03 6.18
C ASP A 37 14.47 20.20 7.63
N ASN A 38 13.87 19.44 8.56
CA ASN A 38 14.21 19.55 9.98
C ASN A 38 15.66 19.18 10.21
N PHE A 39 16.16 18.12 9.57
CA PHE A 39 17.57 17.76 9.63
C PHE A 39 18.46 18.84 9.03
N ALA A 40 18.11 19.40 7.87
CA ALA A 40 18.88 20.47 7.23
C ALA A 40 18.99 21.71 8.12
N ARG A 41 17.90 22.11 8.78
CA ARG A 41 17.89 23.22 9.76
C ARG A 41 18.72 22.88 11.00
N ALA A 42 18.61 21.65 11.51
CA ALA A 42 19.30 21.22 12.71
C ALA A 42 20.83 21.16 12.54
N VAL A 43 21.32 20.71 11.38
CA VAL A 43 22.77 20.59 11.12
C VAL A 43 23.41 21.94 10.82
N ASP A 44 22.66 22.92 10.33
CA ASP A 44 23.12 24.30 10.18
C ASP A 44 23.10 25.01 11.55
N SER A 45 24.00 24.56 12.42
CA SER A 45 24.18 25.09 13.76
C SER A 45 25.32 26.11 13.82
N VAL A 46 25.16 27.11 14.68
CA VAL A 46 26.14 28.17 14.97
C VAL A 46 26.22 28.39 16.47
N ILE A 47 27.33 28.95 16.94
CA ILE A 47 27.42 29.43 18.31
C ILE A 47 26.72 30.78 18.41
N ASP A 48 25.80 30.91 19.36
CA ASP A 48 25.16 32.19 19.64
C ASP A 48 26.17 33.18 20.22
N THR A 49 26.38 34.28 19.52
CA THR A 49 27.33 35.35 19.89
C THR A 49 26.61 36.67 20.19
N ARG A 50 25.28 36.69 20.19
CA ARG A 50 24.49 37.92 20.40
C ARG A 50 24.59 38.39 21.84
N PRO A 51 25.14 39.59 22.12
CA PRO A 51 25.29 40.12 23.49
C PRO A 51 23.96 40.12 24.26
N GLY A 52 23.97 39.59 25.48
CA GLY A 52 22.78 39.51 26.33
C GLY A 52 21.77 38.40 25.97
N SER A 53 22.06 37.55 24.98
CA SER A 53 21.22 36.41 24.64
C SER A 53 21.19 35.38 25.78
N PRO A 54 20.03 34.76 26.09
CA PRO A 54 19.94 33.67 27.07
C PRO A 54 20.71 32.41 26.63
N THR A 55 21.01 32.28 25.34
CA THR A 55 21.76 31.17 24.75
C THR A 55 23.19 31.55 24.39
N MET A 56 23.73 32.67 24.88
CA MET A 56 25.10 33.11 24.61
C MET A 56 26.12 31.99 24.84
N GLY A 57 26.95 31.71 23.82
CA GLY A 57 27.97 30.67 23.84
C GLY A 57 27.45 29.24 23.60
N GLN A 58 26.14 29.05 23.46
CA GLN A 58 25.53 27.74 23.15
C GLN A 58 25.34 27.55 21.64
N PRO A 59 25.36 26.30 21.14
CA PRO A 59 24.93 26.02 19.78
C PRO A 59 23.42 26.29 19.64
N ILE A 60 23.05 26.98 18.57
CA ILE A 60 21.67 27.24 18.13
C ILE A 60 21.55 26.92 16.64
N CYS A 61 20.34 26.66 16.13
CA CYS A 61 20.14 26.65 14.69
C CYS A 61 20.35 28.07 14.14
N ARG A 62 21.01 28.21 12.98
CA ARG A 62 21.36 29.53 12.40
C ARG A 62 20.15 30.46 12.26
N GLU A 63 19.00 29.92 11.86
CA GLU A 63 17.77 30.71 11.67
C GLU A 63 17.27 31.41 12.95
N ALA A 64 17.62 30.87 14.13
CA ALA A 64 17.30 31.47 15.43
C ALA A 64 17.97 32.82 15.66
N LEU A 65 18.98 33.18 14.85
CA LEU A 65 19.60 34.50 14.85
C LEU A 65 18.66 35.59 14.32
N THR A 66 17.72 35.22 13.45
CA THR A 66 16.90 36.19 12.67
C THR A 66 15.40 36.11 12.99
N ALA A 67 14.92 34.99 13.50
CA ALA A 67 13.52 34.81 13.87
C ALA A 67 13.36 33.77 14.99
N PRO A 68 12.25 33.79 15.75
CA PRO A 68 11.87 32.66 16.60
C PRO A 68 11.73 31.38 15.76
N THR A 69 12.20 30.26 16.28
CA THR A 69 12.15 28.94 15.62
C THR A 69 11.89 27.83 16.63
N ASP A 70 11.32 26.72 16.16
CA ASP A 70 11.20 25.45 16.88
C ASP A 70 12.41 24.52 16.67
N CYS A 71 13.43 24.99 15.94
CA CYS A 71 14.57 24.17 15.58
C CYS A 71 15.46 23.80 16.76
N VAL A 72 15.79 22.51 16.83
CA VAL A 72 16.73 21.95 17.80
C VAL A 72 18.05 21.66 17.09
N PRO A 73 19.17 22.28 17.50
CA PRO A 73 20.48 22.02 16.89
C PRO A 73 20.90 20.58 17.16
N ILE A 74 21.45 19.91 16.14
CA ILE A 74 21.89 18.51 16.26
C ILE A 74 23.41 18.41 16.34
N ASN A 75 23.89 17.74 17.39
CA ASN A 75 25.27 17.27 17.45
C ASN A 75 25.34 15.84 16.88
N LEU A 76 26.19 15.62 15.88
CA LEU A 76 26.40 14.33 15.23
C LEU A 76 27.63 13.57 15.75
N PHE A 77 28.37 14.17 16.69
CA PHE A 77 29.68 13.66 17.11
C PHE A 77 29.81 13.57 18.63
N GLY A 78 30.66 12.64 19.08
CA GLY A 78 30.99 12.47 20.49
C GLY A 78 30.06 11.51 21.24
N GLN A 79 30.46 11.15 22.45
CA GLN A 79 29.72 10.22 23.30
C GLN A 79 28.40 10.85 23.78
N GLY A 80 27.30 10.10 23.69
CA GLY A 80 25.96 10.57 24.07
C GLY A 80 25.24 11.44 23.05
N ALA A 81 25.82 11.65 21.86
CA ALA A 81 25.17 12.34 20.74
C ALA A 81 24.52 11.36 19.74
N PRO A 82 23.45 11.76 19.04
CA PRO A 82 22.67 12.98 19.23
C PRO A 82 21.78 12.95 20.49
N SER A 83 21.37 14.12 20.99
CA SER A 83 20.43 14.19 22.12
C SER A 83 19.05 13.66 21.73
N ALA A 84 18.29 13.16 22.72
CA ALA A 84 16.92 12.69 22.49
C ALA A 84 15.98 13.79 21.95
N GLU A 85 16.22 15.04 22.32
CA GLU A 85 15.46 16.18 21.81
C GLU A 85 15.75 16.45 20.33
N ALA A 86 17.03 16.44 19.94
CA ALA A 86 17.40 16.59 18.53
C ALA A 86 16.87 15.43 17.69
N LEU A 87 16.91 14.19 18.20
CA LEU A 87 16.33 13.03 17.51
C LEU A 87 14.82 13.19 17.29
N ARG A 88 14.05 13.62 18.30
CA ARG A 88 12.61 13.88 18.15
C ARG A 88 12.31 14.98 17.13
N TYR A 89 13.20 15.96 16.99
CA TYR A 89 13.03 17.04 16.03
C TYR A 89 13.33 16.61 14.59
N VAL A 90 14.38 15.82 14.38
CA VAL A 90 14.84 15.44 13.02
C VAL A 90 14.26 14.11 12.53
N LEU A 91 13.66 13.30 13.39
CA LEU A 91 13.06 12.02 13.05
C LEU A 91 11.54 12.08 13.15
N GLY A 92 10.87 11.34 12.26
CA GLY A 92 9.43 11.17 12.26
C GLY A 92 9.04 9.77 11.82
N THR A 93 7.73 9.57 11.71
CA THR A 93 7.11 8.31 11.30
C THR A 93 6.34 8.54 10.00
N THR A 94 6.58 7.69 9.01
CA THR A 94 5.71 7.56 7.82
C THR A 94 4.73 6.43 8.07
N SER A 95 3.47 6.59 7.66
CA SER A 95 2.47 5.53 7.73
C SER A 95 1.53 5.50 6.54
N VAL A 96 0.97 4.32 6.29
CA VAL A 96 -0.03 4.08 5.25
C VAL A 96 -1.12 3.14 5.74
N ASP A 97 -2.35 3.45 5.32
CA ASP A 97 -3.50 2.57 5.43
C ASP A 97 -3.88 2.11 4.03
N VAL A 98 -3.82 0.81 3.77
CA VAL A 98 -4.19 0.20 2.49
C VAL A 98 -5.46 -0.63 2.66
N ARG A 99 -6.38 -0.52 1.71
CA ARG A 99 -7.58 -1.36 1.67
C ARG A 99 -7.74 -2.00 0.30
N ASP A 100 -7.63 -3.32 0.28
CA ASP A 100 -7.81 -4.17 -0.89
C ASP A 100 -9.13 -4.94 -0.78
N LYS A 101 -9.86 -5.08 -1.90
CA LYS A 101 -11.05 -5.92 -2.02
C LYS A 101 -10.98 -6.74 -3.30
N LEU A 102 -11.40 -8.00 -3.21
CA LEU A 102 -11.44 -8.94 -4.33
C LEU A 102 -12.77 -9.68 -4.33
N ASP A 103 -13.52 -9.56 -5.42
CA ASP A 103 -14.72 -10.34 -5.70
C ASP A 103 -14.42 -11.25 -6.91
N VAL A 104 -14.67 -12.56 -6.78
CA VAL A 104 -14.56 -13.51 -7.90
C VAL A 104 -15.86 -14.28 -8.03
N ALA A 105 -16.37 -14.39 -9.24
CA ALA A 105 -17.48 -15.27 -9.58
C ALA A 105 -17.09 -16.11 -10.79
N ALA A 106 -17.35 -17.41 -10.77
CA ALA A 106 -17.13 -18.25 -11.94
C ALA A 106 -18.25 -19.26 -12.12
N ALA A 107 -18.46 -19.66 -13.37
CA ALA A 107 -19.41 -20.66 -13.78
C ALA A 107 -18.77 -21.58 -14.84
N THR A 108 -18.94 -22.88 -14.69
CA THR A 108 -18.46 -23.88 -15.64
C THR A 108 -19.55 -24.90 -15.93
N LEU A 109 -19.55 -25.41 -17.17
CA LEU A 109 -20.46 -26.43 -17.65
C LEU A 109 -19.67 -27.44 -18.49
N ARG A 110 -19.83 -28.73 -18.21
CA ARG A 110 -19.15 -29.80 -18.96
C ARG A 110 -20.03 -31.04 -19.13
N GLY A 111 -19.92 -31.72 -20.26
CA GLY A 111 -20.70 -32.91 -20.55
C GLY A 111 -20.56 -33.39 -21.99
N GLU A 112 -21.30 -34.45 -22.32
CA GLU A 112 -21.36 -35.02 -23.67
C GLU A 112 -22.50 -34.36 -24.46
N ALA A 113 -22.14 -33.54 -25.44
CA ALA A 113 -23.11 -32.71 -26.16
C ALA A 113 -23.91 -33.52 -27.19
N VAL A 114 -23.23 -34.39 -27.93
CA VAL A 114 -23.80 -35.21 -29.01
C VAL A 114 -23.11 -36.57 -29.08
N SER A 115 -23.85 -37.59 -29.53
CA SER A 115 -23.28 -38.90 -29.87
C SER A 115 -23.15 -39.03 -31.38
N LEU A 116 -21.93 -39.28 -31.86
CA LEU A 116 -21.64 -39.57 -33.25
C LEU A 116 -21.43 -41.07 -33.47
N TRP A 117 -21.26 -41.48 -34.73
CA TRP A 117 -20.98 -42.87 -35.09
C TRP A 117 -19.72 -43.44 -34.44
N ALA A 118 -18.79 -42.58 -34.03
CA ALA A 118 -17.53 -42.93 -33.35
C ALA A 118 -17.59 -42.78 -31.82
N GLY A 119 -18.75 -42.49 -31.23
CA GLY A 119 -18.92 -42.28 -29.79
C GLY A 119 -19.33 -40.86 -29.41
N PRO A 120 -19.38 -40.54 -28.10
CA PRO A 120 -19.82 -39.24 -27.61
C PRO A 120 -18.74 -38.16 -27.79
N VAL A 121 -19.17 -36.95 -28.14
CA VAL A 121 -18.34 -35.75 -28.19
C VAL A 121 -18.46 -34.99 -26.88
N SER A 122 -17.33 -34.81 -26.21
CA SER A 122 -17.24 -34.09 -24.94
C SER A 122 -17.05 -32.61 -25.18
N THR A 123 -17.70 -31.80 -24.35
CA THR A 123 -17.61 -30.34 -24.42
C THR A 123 -17.47 -29.76 -23.02
N ALA A 124 -16.70 -28.69 -22.90
CA ALA A 124 -16.65 -27.89 -21.69
C ALA A 124 -16.58 -26.41 -22.05
N VAL A 125 -17.28 -25.60 -21.27
CA VAL A 125 -17.25 -24.13 -21.36
C VAL A 125 -17.21 -23.54 -19.97
N GLY A 126 -16.64 -22.35 -19.85
CA GLY A 126 -16.66 -21.63 -18.59
C GLY A 126 -16.47 -20.13 -18.76
N LEU A 127 -16.87 -19.41 -17.73
CA LEU A 127 -16.78 -17.96 -17.61
C LEU A 127 -16.35 -17.61 -16.19
N GLU A 128 -15.41 -16.68 -16.06
CA GLU A 128 -14.97 -16.10 -14.80
C GLU A 128 -15.09 -14.58 -14.85
N TYR A 129 -15.51 -13.99 -13.74
CA TYR A 129 -15.50 -12.56 -13.48
C TYR A 129 -14.69 -12.30 -12.22
N ARG A 130 -13.69 -11.43 -12.34
CA ARG A 130 -12.88 -10.95 -11.22
C ARG A 130 -12.97 -9.44 -11.12
N LYS A 131 -13.24 -8.92 -9.93
CA LYS A 131 -13.19 -7.49 -9.64
C LYS A 131 -12.26 -7.23 -8.46
N GLU A 132 -11.31 -6.35 -8.67
CA GLU A 132 -10.33 -5.95 -7.67
C GLU A 132 -10.42 -4.43 -7.44
N SER A 133 -10.30 -4.01 -6.19
CA SER A 133 -10.12 -2.60 -5.85
C SER A 133 -9.07 -2.43 -4.78
N SER A 134 -8.20 -1.44 -4.94
CA SER A 134 -7.18 -1.10 -3.96
C SER A 134 -7.13 0.42 -3.79
N GLY A 135 -6.77 0.89 -2.61
CA GLY A 135 -6.57 2.31 -2.32
C GLY A 135 -5.73 2.51 -1.07
N ALA A 136 -5.00 3.62 -1.03
CA ALA A 136 -4.13 3.95 0.10
C ALA A 136 -4.23 5.41 0.55
N SER A 137 -4.25 5.62 1.86
CA SER A 137 -4.09 6.92 2.51
C SER A 137 -2.82 6.95 3.35
N VAL A 138 -2.17 8.10 3.45
CA VAL A 138 -0.89 8.26 4.16
C VAL A 138 -0.96 9.40 5.18
N ASP A 139 0.00 9.44 6.11
CA ASP A 139 0.13 10.54 7.06
C ASP A 139 0.49 11.88 6.36
N ALA A 140 0.29 12.98 7.09
CA ALA A 140 0.50 14.32 6.57
C ALA A 140 1.97 14.62 6.17
N MET A 141 2.96 14.02 6.84
CA MET A 141 4.37 14.24 6.52
C MET A 141 4.76 13.50 5.24
N SER A 142 4.22 12.31 5.02
CA SER A 142 4.38 11.56 3.78
C SER A 142 3.66 12.23 2.60
N ALA A 143 2.44 12.74 2.82
CA ALA A 143 1.70 13.50 1.81
C ALA A 143 2.44 14.79 1.40
N ALA A 144 3.19 15.39 2.33
CA ALA A 144 4.04 16.55 2.07
C ALA A 144 5.48 16.18 1.65
N GLU A 145 5.75 14.90 1.35
CA GLU A 145 7.04 14.39 0.89
C GLU A 145 8.24 14.76 1.79
N ARG A 146 8.03 14.85 3.11
CA ARG A 146 9.05 15.37 4.03
C ARG A 146 10.20 14.41 4.33
N PHE A 147 10.10 13.15 3.90
CA PHE A 147 11.12 12.12 4.14
C PHE A 147 11.91 11.84 2.85
N PRO A 148 13.19 12.24 2.74
CA PRO A 148 13.95 12.18 1.48
C PRO A 148 14.41 10.77 1.09
N ARG A 149 14.27 9.76 1.96
CA ARG A 149 14.72 8.38 1.68
C ARG A 149 13.57 7.43 1.37
N PHE A 150 12.48 7.54 2.13
CA PHE A 150 11.35 6.64 2.03
C PHE A 150 10.12 7.33 2.63
N PHE A 151 9.01 7.27 1.90
CA PHE A 151 7.69 7.66 2.36
C PHE A 151 6.65 6.88 1.55
N PHE A 152 5.50 6.64 2.15
CA PHE A 152 4.38 6.09 1.40
C PHE A 152 3.73 7.15 0.54
N ARG A 153 3.20 6.75 -0.63
CA ARG A 153 2.44 7.62 -1.53
C ARG A 153 0.97 7.23 -1.50
N PRO A 154 0.04 8.19 -1.40
CA PRO A 154 -1.37 7.88 -1.50
C PRO A 154 -1.72 7.52 -2.94
N TYR A 155 -2.73 6.69 -3.11
CA TYR A 155 -3.38 6.47 -4.40
C TYR A 155 -4.88 6.26 -4.21
N GLY A 156 -5.64 6.67 -5.22
CA GLY A 156 -7.10 6.59 -5.21
C GLY A 156 -7.60 5.15 -5.11
N ARG A 157 -8.91 4.99 -4.88
CA ARG A 157 -9.53 3.66 -4.93
C ARG A 157 -9.70 3.21 -6.38
N ASP A 158 -8.61 2.74 -6.97
CA ASP A 158 -8.58 2.19 -8.31
C ASP A 158 -9.32 0.85 -8.33
N ARG A 159 -9.94 0.56 -9.48
CA ARG A 159 -10.72 -0.65 -9.68
C ARG A 159 -10.38 -1.25 -11.02
N VAL A 160 -10.17 -2.55 -11.02
CA VAL A 160 -9.96 -3.35 -12.23
C VAL A 160 -10.99 -4.48 -12.22
N SER A 161 -11.63 -4.71 -13.36
CA SER A 161 -12.52 -5.85 -13.53
C SER A 161 -12.15 -6.61 -14.80
N VAL A 162 -12.10 -7.92 -14.70
CA VAL A 162 -11.73 -8.86 -15.75
C VAL A 162 -12.87 -9.85 -15.94
N VAL A 163 -13.21 -10.13 -17.19
CA VAL A 163 -14.09 -11.24 -17.57
C VAL A 163 -13.30 -12.13 -18.52
N GLU A 164 -13.20 -13.41 -18.20
CA GLU A 164 -12.49 -14.41 -19.00
C GLU A 164 -13.41 -15.59 -19.27
N GLY A 165 -13.24 -16.24 -20.42
CA GLY A 165 -14.02 -17.42 -20.77
C GLY A 165 -13.19 -18.42 -21.57
N PHE A 166 -13.61 -19.68 -21.50
CA PHE A 166 -13.00 -20.78 -22.24
C PHE A 166 -14.06 -21.71 -22.85
N GLY A 167 -13.63 -22.46 -23.86
CA GLY A 167 -14.44 -23.51 -24.49
C GLY A 167 -13.57 -24.55 -25.18
N GLU A 168 -13.92 -25.83 -25.03
CA GLU A 168 -13.23 -26.96 -25.64
C GLU A 168 -14.20 -28.07 -26.10
N VAL A 169 -13.76 -28.83 -27.12
CA VAL A 169 -14.49 -29.94 -27.73
C VAL A 169 -13.51 -31.09 -27.99
N LEU A 170 -13.87 -32.31 -27.57
CA LEU A 170 -13.04 -33.52 -27.63
C LEU A 170 -13.83 -34.72 -28.16
#